data_AF-A0A2S9Q3V1-F1
#
_entry.id   AF-A0A2S9Q3V1-F1
#
_cell.length_a   1.000
_cell.length_b   1.000
_cell.length_c   1.000
_cell.angle_alpha   90.00
_cell.angle_beta   90.00
_cell.angle_gamma   90.00
#
_symmetry.space_group_name_H-M   'P 1'
#
loop_
_entity.id
_entity.type
_entity.pdbx_description
1 polymer ?
#
loop_
_entity_poly.entity_id
_entity_poly.type
_entity_poly.pdbx_seq_one_letter_code
_entity_poly.pdbx_strand_id
1 'polypeptide(L)' 'MNIHEYQAKAVLKEFGLPVSKGVPALTVEEAVKGAKELPGPLYVVKSQIHAGGRGKGKFKELP' A
#
# COMPACT_ATOMS: atom_id res chain seq x y z
N MET A 1 -6.85 -16.17 -10.23
CA MET A 1 -5.96 -15.98 -9.06
C MET A 1 -5.54 -14.52 -9.06
N ASN A 2 -5.78 -13.80 -7.96
CA ASN A 2 -5.42 -12.38 -7.84
C ASN A 2 -4.18 -12.23 -6.94
N ILE A 3 -3.42 -11.14 -7.14
CA ILE A 3 -2.31 -10.72 -6.28
C ILE A 3 -2.60 -9.32 -5.70
N HIS A 4 -1.93 -8.98 -4.59
CA HIS A 4 -2.10 -7.68 -3.94
C HIS A 4 -1.47 -6.54 -4.75
N GLU A 5 -1.89 -5.29 -4.46
CA GLU A 5 -1.38 -4.09 -5.15
C GLU A 5 0.15 -3.97 -5.03
N TYR A 6 0.72 -4.25 -3.85
CA TYR A 6 2.17 -4.17 -3.65
C TYR A 6 2.94 -5.23 -4.46
N GLN A 7 2.39 -6.43 -4.60
CA GLN A 7 2.99 -7.53 -5.39
C GLN A 7 2.97 -7.18 -6.89
N ALA A 8 1.81 -6.70 -7.38
CA ALA A 8 1.69 -6.25 -8.76
C ALA A 8 2.68 -5.11 -9.07
N LYS A 9 2.84 -4.14 -8.15
CA LYS A 9 3.83 -3.07 -8.32
C LYS A 9 5.27 -3.57 -8.31
N ALA A 10 5.59 -4.57 -7.50
CA ALA A 10 6.93 -5.18 -7.49
C ALA A 10 7.25 -5.80 -8.85
N VAL A 11 6.33 -6.62 -9.39
CA VAL A 11 6.47 -7.21 -10.74
C VAL A 11 6.63 -6.12 -11.78
N LEU A 12 5.74 -5.12 -11.84
CA LEU A 12 5.84 -4.04 -12.83
C LEU A 12 7.18 -3.29 -12.75
N LYS A 13 7.69 -3.06 -11.54
CA LYS A 13 8.98 -2.41 -11.32
C LYS A 13 10.16 -3.25 -11.84
N GLU A 14 10.12 -4.57 -11.68
CA GLU A 14 11.15 -5.48 -12.21
C GLU A 14 11.28 -5.38 -13.74
N PHE A 15 10.19 -5.07 -14.43
CA PHE A 15 10.17 -4.84 -15.88
C PHE A 15 10.41 -3.37 -16.27
N GLY A 16 10.78 -2.49 -15.32
CA GLY A 16 11.10 -1.09 -15.58
C GLY A 16 9.90 -0.17 -15.79
N LEU A 17 8.68 -0.62 -15.47
CA LEU A 17 7.49 0.22 -15.59
C LEU A 17 7.42 1.23 -14.42
N PRO A 18 6.92 2.45 -14.67
CA PRO A 18 6.77 3.45 -13.62
C PRO A 18 5.70 3.02 -12.60
N VAL A 19 6.10 2.96 -11.33
CA VAL A 19 5.20 2.68 -10.21
C VAL A 19 5.42 3.69 -9.08
N SER A 20 4.39 3.98 -8.29
CA SER A 20 4.54 4.78 -7.09
C SER A 20 5.42 4.07 -6.05
N LYS A 21 6.33 4.82 -5.42
CA LYS A 21 7.12 4.32 -4.28
C LYS A 21 6.18 4.00 -3.12
N GLY A 22 6.40 2.86 -2.49
CA GLY A 22 5.63 2.40 -1.34
C GLY A 22 6.31 1.22 -0.67
N VAL A 23 5.97 0.98 0.60
CA VAL A 23 6.53 -0.08 1.42
C VAL A 23 5.36 -0.91 1.99
N PRO A 24 5.32 -2.23 1.80
CA PRO A 24 4.35 -3.07 2.48
C PRO A 24 4.67 -3.11 3.98
N ALA A 25 3.63 -3.05 4.81
CA ALA A 25 3.76 -3.09 6.26
C ALA A 25 2.69 -4.03 6.83
N LEU A 26 3.10 -4.88 7.78
CA LEU A 26 2.25 -5.80 8.52
C LEU A 26 1.96 -5.29 9.94
N THR A 27 2.75 -4.32 10.41
CA THR A 27 2.61 -3.67 11.72
C THR A 27 2.56 -2.15 11.58
N VAL A 28 2.11 -1.49 12.65
CA VAL A 28 2.07 -0.01 12.70
C VAL A 28 3.48 0.56 12.68
N GLU A 29 4.40 -0.08 13.39
CA GLU A 29 5.81 0.30 13.47
C GLU A 29 6.48 0.25 12.09
N GLU A 30 6.20 -0.80 11.32
CA GLU A 30 6.68 -0.92 9.94
C GLU A 30 6.10 0.16 9.03
N ALA A 31 4.80 0.50 9.19
CA ALA A 31 4.17 1.56 8.42
C ALA A 31 4.80 2.94 8.72
N VAL A 32 5.07 3.22 10.00
CA VAL A 32 5.74 4.47 10.43
C VAL A 32 7.17 4.51 9.91
N LYS A 33 7.92 3.42 9.98
CA LYS A 33 9.28 3.34 9.44
C LYS A 33 9.28 3.55 7.91
N GLY A 34 8.40 2.85 7.19
CA GLY A 34 8.26 2.98 5.75
C GLY A 34 7.89 4.39 5.31
N ALA A 35 7.03 5.10 6.05
CA ALA A 35 6.69 6.49 5.76
C ALA A 35 7.91 7.43 5.87
N LYS A 36 8.81 7.20 6.85
CA LYS A 36 10.04 7.99 7.01
C LYS A 36 11.05 7.77 5.88
N GLU A 37 11.01 6.63 5.20
CA GLU A 37 11.86 6.33 4.04
C GLU A 37 11.31 6.94 2.73
N LEU A 38 10.04 7.36 2.73
CA LEU A 38 9.37 7.93 1.56
C LEU A 38 9.42 9.46 1.58
N PRO A 39 9.46 10.11 0.40
CA PRO A 39 9.37 11.56 0.31
C PRO A 39 8.01 12.04 0.85
N GLY A 40 8.04 12.96 1.81
CA GLY A 40 6.86 13.63 2.34
C GLY A 40 6.42 14.84 1.51
N PRO A 41 5.45 15.65 1.98
CA PRO A 41 4.79 15.57 3.30
C PRO A 41 3.53 14.71 3.34
N LEU A 42 3.06 14.19 2.19
CA LEU A 42 1.80 13.47 2.07
C LEU A 42 2.03 11.98 1.80
N TYR A 43 1.34 11.14 2.56
CA TYR A 43 1.41 9.69 2.47
C TYR A 43 0.02 9.09 2.25
N VAL A 44 -0.04 7.94 1.57
CA VAL A 44 -1.29 7.21 1.35
C VAL A 44 -1.14 5.79 1.91
N VAL A 45 -1.90 5.49 2.96
CA VAL A 45 -1.98 4.15 3.55
C VAL A 45 -3.13 3.40 2.88
N LYS A 46 -2.85 2.19 2.37
CA LYS A 46 -3.84 1.40 1.61
C LYS A 46 -3.93 -0.02 2.13
N SER A 47 -5.14 -0.44 2.52
CA SER A 47 -5.43 -1.84 2.84
C SER A 47 -5.09 -2.75 1.64
N GLN A 48 -4.29 -3.78 1.91
CA GLN A 48 -3.91 -4.79 0.93
C GLN A 48 -4.91 -5.95 0.98
N ILE A 49 -5.98 -5.84 0.19
CA ILE A 49 -7.04 -6.85 0.08
C ILE A 49 -7.36 -7.13 -1.38
N HIS A 50 -7.85 -8.33 -1.70
CA HIS A 50 -8.33 -8.69 -3.05
C HIS A 50 -9.76 -8.18 -3.30
N ALA A 51 -9.99 -6.89 -3.04
CA ALA A 51 -11.27 -6.23 -3.30
C ALA A 51 -11.04 -4.79 -3.79
N GLY A 52 -11.88 -4.36 -4.74
CA GLY A 52 -11.97 -2.96 -5.19
C GLY A 52 -12.70 -2.07 -4.18
N GLY A 53 -12.89 -0.78 -4.51
CA GLY A 53 -13.73 0.12 -3.71
C GLY A 53 -13.19 0.51 -2.32
N ARG A 54 -11.93 0.14 -2.00
CA ARG A 54 -11.29 0.32 -0.68
C ARG A 54 -11.48 1.71 -0.06
N GLY A 55 -11.35 2.78 -0.84
CA GLY A 55 -11.48 4.16 -0.34
C GLY A 55 -12.89 4.57 0.08
N LYS A 56 -13.92 3.80 -0.29
CA LYS A 56 -15.32 3.99 0.15
C LYS A 56 -15.71 3.02 1.28
N GLY A 57 -14.81 2.12 1.68
CA GLY A 57 -15.04 1.15 2.75
C GLY A 57 -14.95 1.77 4.13
N LYS A 58 -15.51 1.08 5.14
CA LYS A 58 -15.43 1.43 6.55
C LYS A 58 -15.05 0.19 7.37
N PHE A 59 -14.40 0.39 8.50
CA PHE A 59 -14.17 -0.67 9.48
C PHE A 59 -15.35 -0.69 10.46
N LYS A 60 -15.86 -1.88 10.82
CA LYS A 60 -16.99 -1.97 11.76
C LYS A 60 -16.65 -1.45 13.17
N GLU A 61 -15.38 -1.58 13.55
CA GLU A 61 -14.86 -1.27 14.88
C GLU A 61 -14.45 0.21 15.03
N LEU A 62 -14.41 0.96 13.93
CA LEU A 62 -14.03 2.38 13.90
C LEU A 62 -15.18 3.19 13.28
N PRO A 63 -16.06 3.81 14.10
CA PRO A 63 -17.24 4.54 13.62
C PRO A 63 -16.91 5.73 12.72
#